data_AF-A0A9W8EBS4-F1
#
_entry.id   AF-A0A9W8EBS4-F1
#
_cell.length_a   1.000
_cell.length_b   1.000
_cell.length_c   1.000
_cell.angle_alpha   90.00
_cell.angle_beta   90.00
_cell.angle_gamma   90.00
#
_symmetry.space_group_name_H-M   'P 1'
#
loop_
_entity.id
_entity.type
_entity.pdbx_description
1 polymer ?
#
loop_
_entity_poly.entity_id
_entity_poly.type
_entity_poly.pdbx_seq_one_letter_code
_entity_poly.pdbx_strand_id
1 'polypeptide(L)'
;MPGDESIAAGTQGALAPPEKLNVPTALLSADNTAGTTSADALAEILRNNEDYMVVYWAVEALKSQLSRAKSDMAMLVSLRQQALANPFEYVEALVEKSAPQAPPLQAVVDVPSVYLEPYLSCADAASIEQYMAVVHSK
;
A
#
# COMPACT_ATOMS: atom_id res chain seq x y z
N MET A 1 -37.10 46.71 -0.40
CA MET A 1 -36.97 45.80 0.76
C MET A 1 -38.24 45.95 1.58
N PRO A 2 -39.27 45.17 1.20
CA PRO A 2 -39.71 43.92 1.87
C PRO A 2 -39.75 42.75 0.85
N GLY A 3 -39.92 41.46 1.13
CA GLY A 3 -40.40 40.72 2.31
C GLY A 3 -41.50 39.74 1.85
N ASP A 4 -41.30 38.42 2.08
CA ASP A 4 -42.27 37.30 2.10
C ASP A 4 -42.97 36.88 0.78
N GLU A 5 -43.34 35.63 0.46
CA GLU A 5 -43.33 34.29 1.09
C GLU A 5 -43.77 33.25 0.03
N SER A 6 -43.32 31.98 0.14
CA SER A 6 -44.01 30.72 -0.27
C SER A 6 -44.36 30.50 -1.78
N ILE A 7 -44.21 29.34 -2.43
CA ILE A 7 -44.78 28.01 -2.12
C ILE A 7 -43.90 26.90 -2.75
N ALA A 8 -43.90 25.77 -2.03
CA ALA A 8 -43.20 24.53 -2.28
C ALA A 8 -43.80 23.60 -3.36
N ALA A 9 -42.98 22.59 -3.68
CA ALA A 9 -43.32 21.19 -3.91
C ALA A 9 -43.84 20.74 -5.29
N GLY A 10 -43.06 19.83 -5.90
CA GLY A 10 -43.64 18.66 -6.54
C GLY A 10 -42.83 18.09 -7.67
N THR A 11 -41.80 17.28 -7.41
CA THR A 11 -41.48 16.14 -8.29
C THR A 11 -40.79 15.01 -7.50
N GLN A 12 -41.64 14.05 -7.12
CA GLN A 12 -41.43 12.59 -7.12
C GLN A 12 -40.11 12.02 -6.61
N GLY A 13 -40.18 11.46 -5.40
CA GLY A 13 -39.38 10.29 -5.05
C GLY A 13 -39.98 9.03 -5.66
N ALA A 14 -39.10 8.12 -6.10
CA ALA A 14 -39.25 6.67 -5.92
C ALA A 14 -37.89 6.05 -6.25
N LEU A 15 -37.17 5.73 -5.18
CA LEU A 15 -35.94 4.96 -5.17
C LEU A 15 -36.30 3.52 -5.62
N ALA A 16 -36.01 3.18 -6.87
CA ALA A 16 -36.06 1.79 -7.34
C ALA A 16 -34.67 1.15 -7.15
N PRO A 17 -34.57 -0.02 -6.54
CA PRO A 17 -33.30 -0.72 -6.33
C PRO A 17 -32.80 -1.30 -7.67
N PRO A 18 -31.50 -1.19 -8.02
CA PRO A 18 -30.95 -1.97 -9.11
C PRO A 18 -30.82 -3.43 -8.66
N GLU A 19 -31.79 -4.22 -9.11
CA GLU A 19 -31.71 -5.66 -9.22
C GLU A 19 -30.55 -6.08 -10.15
N LYS A 20 -29.83 -7.12 -9.72
CA LYS A 20 -28.98 -8.06 -10.50
C LYS A 20 -27.57 -7.60 -10.88
N LEU A 21 -26.61 -7.85 -9.98
CA LEU A 21 -25.32 -8.40 -10.40
C LEU A 21 -25.30 -9.90 -10.12
N ASN A 22 -25.66 -10.62 -11.17
CA ASN A 22 -25.46 -12.03 -11.40
C ASN A 22 -23.98 -12.37 -11.16
N VAL A 23 -23.67 -13.09 -10.08
CA VAL A 23 -22.34 -13.65 -9.83
C VAL A 23 -22.14 -14.78 -10.85
N PRO A 24 -21.18 -14.71 -11.79
CA PRO A 24 -20.87 -15.86 -12.62
C PRO A 24 -20.16 -16.89 -11.75
N THR A 25 -20.94 -17.81 -11.19
CA THR A 25 -20.47 -19.04 -10.51
C THR A 25 -20.00 -20.07 -11.55
N ALA A 26 -19.17 -19.65 -12.50
CA ALA A 26 -18.72 -20.52 -13.57
C ALA A 26 -17.35 -20.08 -14.05
N LEU A 27 -16.28 -20.49 -13.36
CA LEU A 27 -14.94 -20.68 -13.94
C LEU A 27 -14.07 -21.62 -13.05
N LEU A 28 -14.68 -22.71 -12.56
CA LEU A 28 -13.94 -23.88 -12.07
C LEU A 28 -14.42 -25.12 -12.82
N SER A 29 -14.32 -25.06 -14.14
CA SER A 29 -14.20 -26.28 -14.95
C SER A 29 -12.72 -26.52 -15.13
N ALA A 30 -12.21 -27.49 -14.39
CA ALA A 30 -10.91 -28.09 -14.62
C ALA A 30 -10.95 -28.77 -15.99
N ASP A 31 -10.42 -28.09 -17.02
CA ASP A 31 -9.97 -28.76 -18.23
C ASP A 31 -8.47 -28.54 -18.37
N ASN A 32 -7.75 -29.65 -18.28
CA ASN A 32 -6.34 -29.78 -18.63
C ASN A 32 -6.12 -29.26 -20.05
N THR A 33 -5.75 -27.99 -20.18
CA THR A 33 -5.11 -27.47 -21.38
C THR A 33 -3.84 -26.79 -20.92
N ALA A 34 -2.71 -27.43 -21.21
CA ALA A 34 -1.40 -26.81 -21.22
C ALA A 34 -1.40 -25.70 -22.30
N GLY A 35 -2.06 -24.59 -21.98
CA GLY A 35 -2.06 -23.37 -22.78
C GLY A 35 -1.02 -22.46 -22.17
N THR A 36 -0.01 -22.12 -22.96
CA THR A 36 0.98 -21.09 -22.67
C THR A 36 0.25 -19.79 -22.27
N THR A 37 0.01 -19.58 -20.98
CA THR A 37 -0.40 -18.29 -20.43
C THR A 37 0.79 -17.37 -20.68
N SER A 38 0.66 -16.49 -21.67
CA SER A 38 1.68 -15.47 -21.88
C SER A 38 1.87 -14.68 -20.58
N ALA A 39 3.10 -14.27 -20.28
CA ALA A 39 3.40 -13.51 -19.07
C ALA A 39 2.51 -12.27 -18.92
N ASP A 40 2.08 -11.71 -20.06
CA ASP A 40 1.17 -10.57 -20.13
C ASP A 40 -0.25 -10.88 -19.61
N ALA A 41 -0.79 -12.07 -19.91
CA ALA A 41 -2.11 -12.48 -19.43
C ALA A 41 -2.11 -12.72 -17.91
N LEU A 42 -1.02 -13.26 -17.36
CA LEU A 42 -0.85 -13.41 -15.91
C LEU A 42 -0.68 -12.06 -15.22
N ALA A 43 0.06 -11.13 -15.83
CA ALA A 43 0.22 -9.78 -15.30
C ALA A 43 -1.12 -9.01 -15.25
N GLU A 44 -1.99 -9.23 -16.23
CA GLU A 44 -3.32 -8.61 -16.27
C GLU A 44 -4.26 -9.18 -15.20
N ILE A 45 -4.25 -10.51 -14.99
CA ILE A 45 -5.00 -11.16 -13.90
C ILE A 45 -4.54 -10.66 -12.53
N LEU A 46 -3.22 -10.54 -12.32
CA LEU A 46 -2.67 -10.04 -11.05
C LEU A 46 -2.99 -8.55 -10.82
N ARG A 47 -3.00 -7.74 -11.87
CA ARG A 47 -3.38 -6.32 -11.78
C ARG A 47 -4.86 -6.11 -11.43
N ASN A 48 -5.71 -7.07 -11.81
CA ASN A 48 -7.13 -7.05 -11.47
C ASN A 48 -7.42 -7.57 -10.06
N ASN A 49 -6.43 -8.13 -9.36
CA ASN A 49 -6.55 -8.54 -7.97
C ASN A 49 -6.17 -7.37 -7.04
N GLU A 50 -7.17 -6.77 -6.40
CA GLU A 50 -6.97 -5.59 -5.52
C GLU A 50 -6.04 -5.89 -4.34
N ASP A 51 -6.20 -7.05 -3.69
CA ASP A 51 -5.37 -7.45 -2.54
C ASP A 51 -3.89 -7.57 -2.94
N TYR A 52 -3.62 -8.20 -4.09
CA TYR A 52 -2.27 -8.32 -4.64
C TYR A 52 -1.67 -6.94 -4.90
N MET A 53 -2.44 -6.03 -5.48
CA MET A 53 -1.98 -4.67 -5.75
C MET A 53 -1.69 -3.91 -4.45
N VAL A 54 -2.51 -4.06 -3.41
CA VAL A 54 -2.26 -3.44 -2.10
C VAL A 54 -0.93 -3.93 -1.50
N VAL A 55 -0.69 -5.25 -1.52
CA VAL A 55 0.59 -5.81 -1.02
C VAL A 55 1.76 -5.34 -1.87
N TYR A 56 1.62 -5.36 -3.20
CA TYR A 56 2.66 -4.92 -4.11
C TYR A 56 3.08 -3.47 -3.83
N TRP A 57 2.10 -2.57 -3.67
CA TRP A 57 2.36 -1.16 -3.37
C TRP A 57 3.01 -0.99 -2.00
N ALA A 58 2.58 -1.73 -0.99
CA ALA A 58 3.21 -1.70 0.32
C ALA A 58 4.67 -2.18 0.26
N VAL A 59 4.96 -3.26 -0.48
CA VAL A 59 6.33 -3.77 -0.66
C VAL A 59 7.21 -2.75 -1.39
N GLU A 60 6.72 -2.13 -2.45
CA GLU A 60 7.45 -1.08 -3.17
C GLU A 60 7.69 0.15 -2.30
N ALA A 61 6.69 0.57 -1.52
CA ALA A 61 6.84 1.66 -0.55
C ALA A 61 7.92 1.31 0.49
N LEU A 62 7.88 0.11 1.08
CA LEU A 62 8.88 -0.34 2.07
C LEU A 62 10.29 -0.44 1.48
N LYS A 63 10.44 -0.91 0.23
CA LYS A 63 11.74 -0.93 -0.47
C LYS A 63 12.29 0.47 -0.70
N SER A 64 11.45 1.38 -1.18
CA SER A 64 11.79 2.79 -1.34
C SER A 64 12.19 3.39 0.00
N GLN A 65 11.45 3.05 1.06
CA GLN A 65 11.74 3.53 2.39
C GLN A 65 13.08 3.03 2.92
N LEU A 66 13.40 1.76 2.71
CA LEU A 66 14.67 1.16 3.07
C LEU A 66 15.85 1.79 2.31
N SER A 67 15.67 2.08 1.01
CA SER A 67 16.68 2.77 0.21
C SER A 67 16.97 4.17 0.77
N ARG A 68 15.90 4.93 1.07
CA ARG A 68 16.01 6.25 1.68
C ARG A 68 16.70 6.20 3.05
N ALA A 69 16.30 5.27 3.92
CA ALA A 69 16.91 5.10 5.22
C ALA A 69 18.42 4.83 5.15
N LYS A 70 18.88 4.05 4.15
CA LYS A 70 20.32 3.83 3.90
C LYS A 70 21.05 5.11 3.52
N SER A 71 20.46 5.91 2.62
CA SER A 71 21.02 7.20 2.22
C SER A 71 21.07 8.19 3.39
N ASP A 72 19.99 8.28 4.15
CA ASP A 72 19.88 9.16 5.31
C ASP A 72 20.91 8.77 6.38
N MET A 73 21.12 7.48 6.61
CA MET A 73 22.15 6.99 7.53
C MET A 73 23.57 7.38 7.07
N ALA A 74 23.87 7.26 5.77
CA ALA A 74 25.16 7.69 5.22
C ALA A 74 25.39 9.20 5.42
N MET A 75 24.35 10.02 5.23
CA MET A 75 24.40 11.47 5.48
C MET A 75 24.60 11.80 6.96
N LEU A 76 23.92 11.11 7.86
CA LEU A 76 24.11 11.32 9.31
C LEU A 76 25.53 10.94 9.76
N VAL A 77 26.11 9.89 9.18
CA VAL A 77 27.50 9.50 9.43
C VAL A 77 28.47 10.58 8.94
N SER A 78 28.26 11.14 7.75
CA SER A 78 29.14 12.21 7.24
C SER A 78 29.03 13.49 8.06
N LEU A 79 27.81 13.89 8.46
CA LEU A 79 27.59 15.03 9.35
C LEU A 79 28.28 14.84 10.70
N ARG A 80 28.20 13.64 11.28
CA ARG A 80 28.92 13.29 12.51
C ARG A 80 30.43 13.41 12.33
N GLN A 81 30.98 12.93 11.22
CA GLN A 81 32.41 13.04 10.94
C GLN A 81 32.87 14.49 10.80
N GLN A 82 32.09 15.33 10.11
CA GLN A 82 32.37 16.76 9.98
C GLN A 82 32.36 17.48 11.33
N ALA A 83 31.34 17.20 12.15
CA ALA A 83 31.23 17.79 13.49
C ALA A 83 32.38 17.38 14.43
N LEU A 84 32.89 16.15 14.29
CA LEU A 84 34.02 15.65 15.08
C LEU A 84 35.37 16.16 14.58
N ALA A 85 35.52 16.41 13.27
CA ALA A 85 36.76 16.91 12.69
C ALA A 85 37.01 18.37 13.06
N ASN A 86 36.03 19.26 12.81
CA ASN A 86 36.12 20.70 13.07
C ASN A 86 34.88 21.20 13.83
N PRO A 87 34.84 21.06 15.16
CA PRO A 87 33.65 21.37 15.95
C PRO A 87 33.28 22.87 15.93
N PHE A 88 34.27 23.77 15.89
CA PHE A 88 34.02 25.22 15.87
C PHE A 88 33.37 25.67 14.55
N GLU A 89 33.94 25.27 13.42
CA GLU A 89 33.39 25.57 12.08
C GLU A 89 32.00 24.96 11.89
N TYR A 90 31.78 23.76 12.42
CA TYR A 90 30.46 23.12 12.35
C TYR A 90 29.39 23.90 13.13
N VAL A 91 29.72 24.41 14.32
CA VAL A 91 28.80 25.23 15.13
C VAL A 91 28.54 26.58 14.46
N GLU A 92 29.57 27.24 13.92
CA GLU A 92 29.39 28.48 13.14
C GLU A 92 28.46 28.25 11.95
N ALA A 93 28.70 27.21 11.15
CA ALA A 93 27.85 26.86 10.02
C ALA A 93 26.40 26.52 10.44
N LEU A 94 26.21 25.93 11.63
CA LEU A 94 24.89 25.64 12.17
C LEU A 94 24.14 26.92 12.58
N VAL A 95 24.83 27.87 13.22
CA VAL A 95 24.27 29.18 13.61
C VAL A 95 23.92 30.01 12.38
N GLU A 96 24.77 30.01 11.36
CA GLU A 96 24.58 30.70 10.09
C GLU A 96 23.55 30.01 9.18
N LYS A 97 23.07 28.81 9.54
CA LYS A 97 22.19 27.94 8.73
C LYS A 97 22.80 27.58 7.37
N SER A 98 24.12 27.63 7.24
CA SER A 98 24.88 27.23 6.05
C SER A 98 25.30 25.75 6.09
N ALA A 99 25.22 25.11 7.27
CA ALA A 99 25.49 23.70 7.45
C ALA A 99 24.50 22.80 6.66
N PRO A 100 24.96 21.64 6.16
CA PRO A 100 24.06 20.66 5.57
C PRO A 100 23.06 20.19 6.62
N GLN A 101 21.76 20.27 6.29
CA GLN A 101 20.70 19.86 7.19
C GLN A 101 20.64 18.34 7.31
N ALA A 102 20.31 17.88 8.52
CA ALA A 102 19.98 16.48 8.73
C ALA A 102 18.76 16.10 7.89
N PRO A 103 18.71 14.87 7.35
CA PRO A 103 17.56 14.40 6.60
C PRO A 103 16.30 14.43 7.50
N PRO A 104 15.14 14.80 6.95
CA PRO A 104 13.90 14.85 7.72
C PRO A 104 13.45 13.45 8.12
N LEU A 105 12.70 13.36 9.23
CA LEU A 105 12.13 12.10 9.69
C LEU A 105 11.25 11.45 8.61
N GLN A 106 11.46 10.15 8.44
CA GLN A 106 10.71 9.37 7.48
C GLN A 106 9.43 8.81 8.12
N ALA A 107 8.28 9.06 7.50
CA ALA A 107 7.05 8.35 7.84
C ALA A 107 7.12 6.93 7.29
N VAL A 108 7.14 5.94 8.17
CA VAL A 108 7.10 4.51 7.82
C VAL A 108 5.66 4.13 7.49
N VAL A 109 5.45 3.40 6.39
CA VAL A 109 4.13 2.97 5.97
C VAL A 109 3.78 1.70 6.73
N ASP A 110 2.55 1.61 7.20
CA ASP A 110 2.07 0.42 7.91
C ASP A 110 1.84 -0.74 6.93
N VAL A 111 2.02 -1.96 7.41
CA VAL A 111 1.86 -3.16 6.58
C VAL A 111 0.36 -3.43 6.41
N PRO A 112 -0.16 -3.55 5.17
CA PRO A 112 -1.57 -3.78 4.95
C PRO A 112 -2.00 -5.15 5.49
N SER A 113 -3.17 -5.18 6.13
CA SER A 113 -3.84 -6.43 6.51
C SER A 113 -4.58 -6.99 5.31
N VAL A 114 -4.23 -8.20 4.88
CA VAL A 114 -4.88 -8.89 3.76
C VAL A 114 -5.65 -10.09 4.26
N TYR A 115 -6.86 -10.23 3.74
CA TYR A 115 -7.73 -11.36 4.04
C TYR A 115 -7.32 -12.57 3.20
N LEU A 116 -6.57 -13.50 3.80
CA LEU A 116 -5.97 -14.64 3.09
C LEU A 116 -6.92 -15.82 2.90
N GLU A 117 -8.03 -15.88 3.63
CA GLU A 117 -8.96 -17.01 3.67
C GLU A 117 -9.51 -17.44 2.30
N PRO A 118 -9.81 -16.55 1.34
CA PRO A 118 -10.26 -16.93 -0.01
C PRO A 118 -9.19 -17.71 -0.79
N TYR A 119 -7.92 -17.39 -0.54
CA TYR A 119 -6.76 -17.95 -1.24
C TYR A 119 -6.31 -19.29 -0.66
N LEU A 120 -6.78 -19.66 0.54
CA LEU A 120 -6.42 -20.94 1.17
C LEU A 120 -7.00 -22.15 0.43
N SER A 121 -8.10 -21.96 -0.30
CA SER A 121 -8.77 -23.04 -1.05
C SER A 121 -7.93 -23.62 -2.19
N CYS A 122 -7.00 -22.82 -2.71
CA CYS A 122 -6.10 -23.17 -3.80
C CYS A 122 -4.62 -23.19 -3.38
N ALA A 123 -4.35 -23.13 -2.08
CA ALA A 123 -2.99 -23.14 -1.53
C ALA A 123 -2.47 -24.56 -1.27
N ASP A 124 -1.15 -24.72 -1.33
CA ASP A 124 -0.47 -25.97 -0.96
C ASP A 124 -0.62 -26.24 0.55
N ALA A 125 -0.69 -27.53 0.92
CA ALA A 125 -0.88 -27.96 2.31
C ALA A 125 0.17 -27.38 3.28
N ALA A 126 1.43 -27.24 2.83
CA ALA A 126 2.51 -26.65 3.62
C ALA A 126 2.27 -25.16 3.94
N SER A 127 1.76 -24.41 2.98
CA SER A 127 1.44 -22.98 3.14
C SER A 127 0.26 -22.77 4.09
N ILE A 128 -0.73 -23.68 4.04
CA ILE A 128 -1.89 -23.68 4.94
C ILE A 128 -1.45 -23.99 6.37
N GLU A 129 -0.61 -24.99 6.58
CA GLU A 129 -0.08 -25.35 7.91
C GLU A 129 0.67 -24.17 8.55
N GLN A 130 1.50 -23.48 7.76
CA GLN A 130 2.24 -22.32 8.22
C GLN A 130 1.34 -21.13 8.56
N TYR A 131 0.30 -20.87 7.77
CA TYR A 131 -0.71 -19.85 8.09
C TYR A 131 -1.42 -20.18 9.40
N MET A 132 -1.87 -21.43 9.58
CA MET A 132 -2.56 -21.86 10.79
C MET A 132 -1.65 -21.77 12.03
N ALA A 133 -0.36 -22.07 11.91
CA ALA A 133 0.60 -21.92 13.01
C ALA A 133 0.74 -20.47 13.49
N VAL A 134 0.73 -19.50 12.56
CA VAL A 134 0.86 -18.07 12.89
C VAL A 134 -0.44 -17.51 13.48
N VAL A 135 -1.60 -17.91 12.95
CA VAL A 135 -2.90 -17.42 13.43
C VAL A 135 -3.22 -17.90 14.84
N HIS A 136 -2.94 -19.16 15.17
CA HIS A 136 -3.20 -19.71 16.51
C HIS A 136 -2.15 -19.32 17.56
N SER A 137 -1.06 -18.64 17.16
CA SER A 137 -0.02 -18.14 18.05
C SER A 137 -0.31 -16.74 18.61
N LYS A 138 -1.37 -16.07 18.17
CA LYS A 138 -1.82 -14.77 18.69
C LYS A 138 -2.96 -14.94 19.68
#